data_AF-A0A1V3TP11-F1
#
_entry.id   AF-A0A1V3TP11-F1
#
_cell.length_a   1.000
_cell.length_b   1.000
_cell.length_c   1.000
_cell.angle_alpha   90.00
_cell.angle_beta   90.00
_cell.angle_gamma   90.00
#
_symmetry.space_group_name_H-M   'P 1'
#
loop_
_entity.id
_entity.type
_entity.pdbx_description
1 polymer ?
#
loop_
_entity_poly.entity_id
_entity_poly.type
_entity_poly.pdbx_seq_one_letter_code
_entity_poly.pdbx_strand_id
1 'polypeptide(L)'
;MFSADPKDKEKGEEVLKQIIRVDHTNLDALGLLAFNFFEKEDYKMAATTWGMMLKIMPEDSPRRAIIERSMQSALASMKEEDKK
;
A
#
# COMPACT_ATOMS: atom_id res chain seq x y z
N MET A 1 3.33 -9.41 -15.11
CA MET A 1 4.81 -9.46 -15.08
C MET A 1 5.27 -8.67 -13.85
N PHE A 2 5.50 -9.34 -12.72
CA PHE A 2 6.20 -8.73 -11.59
C PHE A 2 7.68 -9.07 -11.78
N SER A 3 8.51 -8.06 -12.09
CA SER A 3 9.95 -8.26 -12.17
C SER A 3 10.50 -8.54 -10.77
N ALA A 4 11.35 -9.56 -10.64
CA ALA A 4 11.99 -9.95 -9.38
C ALA A 4 13.24 -9.11 -9.08
N ASP A 5 13.62 -8.16 -9.95
CA ASP A 5 14.78 -7.29 -9.73
C ASP A 5 14.43 -6.16 -8.74
N PRO A 6 15.14 -6.04 -7.59
CA PRO A 6 14.96 -4.95 -6.65
C PRO A 6 15.03 -3.55 -7.30
N LYS A 7 15.85 -3.37 -8.35
CA LYS A 7 15.97 -2.09 -9.06
C LYS A 7 14.71 -1.73 -9.85
N ASP A 8 13.98 -2.72 -10.33
CA ASP A 8 12.71 -2.49 -11.02
C ASP A 8 11.61 -2.12 -10.03
N LYS A 9 11.64 -2.69 -8.81
CA LYS A 9 10.71 -2.32 -7.73
C LYS A 9 10.93 -0.88 -7.27
N GLU A 10 12.17 -0.43 -7.12
CA GLU A 10 12.49 0.97 -6.77
C GLU A 10 12.02 1.96 -7.85
N LYS A 11 12.27 1.67 -9.12
CA LYS A 11 11.76 2.49 -10.22
C LYS A 11 10.23 2.49 -10.27
N GLY A 12 9.60 1.35 -10.02
CA GLY A 12 8.15 1.23 -9.93
C GLY A 12 7.58 2.12 -8.81
N GLU A 13 8.21 2.13 -7.64
CA GLU A 13 7.82 2.99 -6.53
C GLU A 13 7.92 4.49 -6.87
N GLU A 14 9.00 4.90 -7.54
CA GLU A 14 9.18 6.28 -8.03
C GLU A 14 8.04 6.69 -8.97
N VAL A 15 7.69 5.83 -9.93
CA VAL A 15 6.59 6.06 -10.86
C VAL A 15 5.24 6.17 -10.13
N LEU A 16 4.97 5.27 -9.18
CA LEU A 16 3.75 5.32 -8.36
C LEU A 16 3.65 6.63 -7.58
N LYS A 17 4.77 7.07 -6.97
CA LYS A 17 4.84 8.36 -6.26
C LYS A 17 4.59 9.54 -7.20
N GLN A 18 5.08 9.51 -8.43
CA GLN A 18 4.81 10.55 -9.43
C GLN A 18 3.33 10.59 -9.81
N ILE A 19 2.69 9.44 -10.03
CA ILE A 19 1.25 9.36 -10.31
C ILE A 19 0.46 9.94 -9.14
N ILE A 20 0.77 9.55 -7.90
CA ILE A 20 0.07 10.02 -6.71
C ILE A 20 0.26 11.52 -6.49
N ARG A 21 1.39 12.10 -6.88
CA ARG A 21 1.61 13.56 -6.82
C ARG A 21 0.68 14.33 -7.77
N VAL A 22 0.30 13.73 -8.89
CA VAL A 22 -0.62 14.32 -9.87
C VAL A 22 -2.07 14.04 -9.48
N ASP A 23 -2.36 12.83 -9.02
CA ASP A 23 -3.67 12.37 -8.58
C ASP A 23 -3.57 11.66 -7.22
N HIS A 24 -3.80 12.43 -6.16
CA HIS A 24 -3.80 11.94 -4.78
C HIS A 24 -4.95 10.96 -4.47
N THR A 25 -5.90 10.79 -5.38
CA THR A 25 -7.06 9.91 -5.24
C THR A 25 -6.95 8.63 -6.07
N ASN A 26 -5.84 8.43 -6.78
CA ASN A 26 -5.62 7.24 -7.60
C ASN A 26 -5.50 5.99 -6.73
N LEU A 27 -6.63 5.30 -6.51
CA LEU A 27 -6.71 4.12 -5.63
C LEU A 27 -5.84 2.96 -6.12
N ASP A 28 -5.64 2.80 -7.43
CA ASP A 28 -4.80 1.74 -7.97
C ASP A 28 -3.31 2.01 -7.68
N ALA A 29 -2.85 3.26 -7.88
CA ALA A 29 -1.48 3.65 -7.56
C ALA A 29 -1.20 3.59 -6.05
N LEU A 30 -2.15 4.03 -5.22
CA LEU A 30 -2.08 3.91 -3.76
C LEU A 30 -2.02 2.43 -3.32
N GLY A 31 -2.83 1.57 -3.94
CA GLY A 31 -2.85 0.14 -3.64
C GLY A 31 -1.53 -0.56 -3.96
N LEU A 32 -0.95 -0.27 -5.13
CA LEU A 32 0.35 -0.79 -5.53
C LEU A 32 1.48 -0.25 -4.63
N LEU A 33 1.42 1.03 -4.24
CA LEU A 33 2.40 1.63 -3.34
C LEU A 33 2.34 0.98 -1.95
N ALA A 34 1.14 0.79 -1.40
CA ALA A 34 0.94 0.12 -0.11
C ALA A 34 1.47 -1.32 -0.12
N PHE A 35 1.23 -2.04 -1.21
CA PHE A 35 1.74 -3.40 -1.39
C PHE A 35 3.27 -3.42 -1.45
N ASN A 36 3.89 -2.50 -2.20
CA ASN A 36 5.35 -2.39 -2.25
C ASN A 36 5.95 -2.05 -0.87
N PHE A 37 5.31 -1.21 -0.06
CA PHE A 37 5.74 -1.00 1.34
C PHE A 37 5.64 -2.28 2.17
N PHE A 38 4.55 -3.02 2.04
CA PHE A 38 4.36 -4.29 2.74
C PHE A 38 5.43 -5.33 2.37
N GLU A 39 5.77 -5.46 1.08
CA GLU A 39 6.83 -6.36 0.61
C GLU A 39 8.22 -5.98 1.12
N LYS A 40 8.44 -4.70 1.43
CA LYS A 40 9.69 -4.17 2.01
C LYS A 40 9.69 -4.22 3.54
N GLU A 41 8.70 -4.87 4.14
CA GLU A 41 8.47 -4.91 5.60
C GLU A 41 8.22 -3.51 6.22
N ASP A 42 7.97 -2.49 5.41
CA ASP A 42 7.52 -1.16 5.88
C ASP A 42 6.02 -1.21 6.17
N TYR A 43 5.65 -2.01 7.17
CA TYR A 43 4.26 -2.26 7.54
C TYR A 43 3.55 -0.98 8.00
N LYS A 44 4.29 -0.04 8.60
CA LYS A 44 3.78 1.26 9.02
C LYS A 44 3.31 2.08 7.82
N MET A 45 4.13 2.22 6.78
CA MET A 45 3.74 2.95 5.57
C MET A 45 2.66 2.22 4.77
N ALA A 46 2.68 0.89 4.75
CA ALA A 46 1.63 0.08 4.14
C ALA A 46 0.26 0.34 4.80
N ALA A 47 0.17 0.19 6.13
CA ALA A 47 -1.06 0.43 6.89
C ALA A 47 -1.57 1.87 6.73
N THR A 48 -0.66 2.85 6.74
CA THR A 48 -1.01 4.26 6.53
C THR A 48 -1.61 4.48 5.14
N THR A 49 -1.02 3.88 4.11
CA THR A 49 -1.49 4.04 2.71
C THR A 49 -2.85 3.42 2.50
N TRP A 50 -3.10 2.20 2.99
CA TRP A 50 -4.44 1.59 2.97
C TRP A 50 -5.46 2.39 3.79
N GLY A 51 -5.06 2.95 4.94
CA GLY A 51 -5.90 3.85 5.73
C GLY A 51 -6.33 5.10 4.96
N MET A 52 -5.44 5.68 4.14
CA MET A 52 -5.80 6.80 3.25
C MET A 52 -6.79 6.37 2.17
N MET A 53 -6.59 5.21 1.55
CA MET A 53 -7.51 4.66 0.56
C MET A 53 -8.93 4.51 1.12
N LEU A 54 -9.07 4.01 2.36
CA LEU A 54 -10.38 3.86 3.02
C LEU A 54 -11.10 5.17 3.32
N LYS A 55 -10.38 6.29 3.40
CA LYS A 55 -10.97 7.63 3.59
C LYS A 55 -11.46 8.24 2.29
N ILE A 56 -10.84 7.88 1.16
CA ILE A 56 -11.13 8.45 -0.17
C ILE A 56 -12.14 7.59 -0.93
N MET A 57 -12.09 6.28 -0.73
CA MET A 57 -12.94 5.31 -1.43
C MET A 57 -14.42 5.47 -1.02
N PRO A 58 -15.36 5.29 -1.97
CA PRO A 58 -16.79 5.22 -1.65
C PRO A 58 -17.10 4.15 -0.60
N GLU A 59 -18.03 4.43 0.30
CA GLU A 59 -18.38 3.51 1.41
C GLU A 59 -18.95 2.17 0.91
N ASP A 60 -19.65 2.19 -0.23
CA ASP A 60 -20.26 1.03 -0.88
C ASP A 60 -19.30 0.28 -1.81
N SER A 61 -18.03 0.70 -1.87
CA SER A 61 -17.06 0.07 -2.78
C SER A 61 -16.81 -1.39 -2.40
N PRO A 62 -16.92 -2.34 -3.34
CA PRO A 62 -16.66 -3.76 -3.05
C PRO A 62 -15.18 -4.03 -2.71
N ARG A 63 -14.28 -3.10 -3.06
CA ARG A 63 -12.84 -3.21 -2.75
C ARG A 63 -12.53 -2.89 -1.29
N ARG A 64 -13.44 -2.22 -0.58
CA ARG A 64 -13.21 -1.69 0.77
C ARG A 64 -12.82 -2.79 1.76
N ALA A 65 -13.53 -3.92 1.75
CA ALA A 65 -13.25 -5.06 2.63
C ALA A 65 -11.83 -5.65 2.41
N ILE A 66 -11.34 -5.65 1.16
CA ILE A 66 -10.00 -6.13 0.84
C ILE A 66 -8.95 -5.17 1.42
N ILE A 67 -9.14 -3.87 1.26
CA ILE A 67 -8.22 -2.85 1.78
C ILE A 67 -8.19 -2.86 3.31
N GLU A 68 -9.34 -3.00 3.97
CA GLU A 68 -9.42 -3.15 5.43
C GLU A 68 -8.63 -4.37 5.90
N ARG A 69 -8.80 -5.52 5.24
CA ARG A 69 -8.05 -6.73 5.56
C ARG A 69 -6.54 -6.55 5.36
N SER A 70 -6.11 -5.95 4.26
CA SER A 70 -4.70 -5.66 3.99
C SER A 70 -4.09 -4.75 5.06
N MET A 71 -4.82 -3.69 5.47
CA MET A 71 -4.41 -2.81 6.57
C MET A 71 -4.24 -3.58 7.88
N GLN A 72 -5.20 -4.44 8.23
CA GLN A 72 -5.10 -5.26 9.44
C GLN A 72 -3.92 -6.23 9.37
N SER A 73 -3.62 -6.81 8.21
CA SER A 73 -2.44 -7.65 8.01
C SER A 73 -1.14 -6.88 8.25
N ALA A 74 -0.97 -5.66 7.71
CA ALA A 74 0.20 -4.83 8.04
C ALA A 74 0.31 -4.51 9.52
N LEU A 75 -0.80 -4.12 10.17
CA LEU A 75 -0.79 -3.82 11.59
C LEU A 75 -0.44 -5.04 12.46
N ALA A 76 -0.84 -6.23 12.04
CA ALA A 76 -0.45 -7.47 12.70
C ALA A 76 1.05 -7.75 12.53
N SER A 77 1.57 -7.68 11.29
CA SER A 77 3.00 -7.87 11.01
C SER A 77 3.89 -6.86 11.72
N MET A 78 3.49 -5.59 11.79
CA MET A 78 4.19 -4.55 12.56
C MET A 78 4.32 -4.91 14.04
N LYS A 79 3.24 -5.43 14.66
CA LYS A 79 3.26 -5.87 16.06
C LYS A 79 4.12 -7.12 16.28
N GLU A 80 4.31 -7.95 15.27
CA GLU A 80 5.19 -9.11 15.34
C GLU A 80 6.66 -8.71 15.21
N GLU A 81 6.95 -7.70 14.39
CA GLU A 81 8.28 -7.10 14.26
C GLU A 81 8.72 -6.40 15.54
N ASP A 82 7.84 -5.60 16.16
CA ASP A 82 8.12 -4.89 17.42
C ASP A 82 8.44 -5.83 18.62
N LYS A 83 8.11 -7.12 18.50
CA LYS A 83 8.33 -8.13 19.55
C LYS A 83 9.62 -8.93 19.38
N LYS A 84 10.32 -8.77 18.25
CA LYS A 84 11.61 -9.42 17.98
C LYS A 84 12.74 -8.62 18.60
#